data_AF-A0A3D3PCN9-F1
#
_entry.id   AF-A0A3D3PCN9-F1
#
_cell.length_a   1.000
_cell.length_b   1.000
_cell.length_c   1.000
_cell.angle_alpha   90.00
_cell.angle_beta   90.00
_cell.angle_gamma   90.00
#
_symmetry.space_group_name_H-M   'P 1'
#
loop_
_entity.id
_entity.type
_entity.pdbx_description
1 polymer ?
#
loop_
_entity_poly.entity_id
_entity_poly.type
_entity_poly.pdbx_seq_one_letter_code
_entity_poly.pdbx_strand_id
1 'polypeptide(L)'
;MDESQKNHLKAYGIVYKTLQQSTEADWLLNYRGGSFLIKWVQNIENECKIRGVSYEVIADGEVNNILNKISDPQVNMDMVKLEKAPKIAVYTPKNKLPWDDAVTMVLKYAEIPYDMVYDEDVLKGDLPKYDWLHLHHEDFTGQYGRFWSGFRTAP
;
A
#
# COMPACT_ATOMS: atom_id res chain seq x y z
N MET A 1 2.47 16.86 4.29
CA MET A 1 3.52 15.94 4.76
C MET A 1 4.63 16.79 5.33
N ASP A 2 5.18 16.44 6.49
CA ASP A 2 6.27 17.19 7.12
C ASP A 2 7.51 17.15 6.21
N GLU A 3 8.04 18.32 5.81
CA GLU A 3 9.15 18.42 4.84
C GLU A 3 10.46 17.80 5.35
N SER A 4 10.54 17.51 6.66
CA SER A 4 11.67 16.82 7.27
C SER A 4 11.66 15.29 7.10
N GLN A 5 10.55 14.71 6.64
CA GLN A 5 10.36 13.27 6.57
C GLN A 5 11.12 12.62 5.41
N LYS A 6 11.97 11.63 5.71
CA LYS A 6 12.74 10.88 4.72
C LYS A 6 12.07 9.56 4.39
N ASN A 7 12.01 9.23 3.09
CA ASN A 7 11.52 7.96 2.54
C ASN A 7 10.14 7.51 3.06
N HIS A 8 9.17 8.44 3.13
CA HIS A 8 7.83 8.16 3.64
C HIS A 8 7.10 7.02 2.88
N LEU A 9 7.32 6.86 1.57
CA LEU A 9 6.74 5.74 0.82
C LEU A 9 7.32 4.38 1.25
N LYS A 10 8.57 4.32 1.74
CA LYS A 10 9.14 3.09 2.29
C LYS A 10 8.56 2.72 3.66
N ALA A 11 7.89 3.65 4.36
CA ALA A 11 7.24 3.36 5.63
C ALA A 11 6.14 2.29 5.48
N TYR A 12 5.41 2.28 4.35
CA TYR A 12 4.44 1.23 4.04
C TYR A 12 5.09 -0.16 4.00
N GLY A 13 6.31 -0.26 3.48
CA GLY A 13 7.11 -1.49 3.49
C GLY A 13 7.52 -1.95 4.88
N ILE A 14 7.88 -1.00 5.76
CA ILE A 14 8.17 -1.30 7.17
C ILE A 14 6.94 -1.87 7.87
N VAL A 15 5.77 -1.24 7.68
CA VAL A 15 4.50 -1.71 8.25
C VAL A 15 4.15 -3.10 7.72
N TYR A 16 4.24 -3.30 6.40
CA TYR A 16 3.98 -4.60 5.79
C TYR A 16 4.88 -5.69 6.39
N LYS A 17 6.19 -5.43 6.53
CA LYS A 17 7.14 -6.36 7.17
C LYS A 17 6.82 -6.62 8.64
N THR A 18 6.35 -5.61 9.36
CA THR A 18 5.89 -5.74 10.76
C THR A 18 4.70 -6.71 10.85
N LEU A 19 3.71 -6.55 9.98
CA LEU A 19 2.54 -7.43 9.91
C LEU A 19 2.91 -8.86 9.48
N GLN A 20 3.91 -9.04 8.61
CA GLN A 20 4.43 -10.38 8.27
C GLN A 20 5.04 -11.11 9.46
N GLN A 21 5.58 -10.35 10.43
CA GLN A 21 6.12 -10.89 11.68
C GLN A 21 5.04 -11.07 12.76
N SER A 22 3.75 -11.07 12.36
CA SER A 22 2.60 -11.18 13.27
C SER A 22 2.59 -10.11 14.37
N THR A 23 3.20 -8.96 14.09
CA THR A 23 3.15 -7.78 14.95
C THR A 23 2.13 -6.81 14.37
N GLU A 24 1.19 -6.38 15.18
CA GLU A 24 0.14 -5.43 14.78
C GLU A 24 0.70 -4.01 14.63
N ALA A 25 -0.01 -3.20 13.86
CA ALA A 25 0.27 -1.78 13.69
C ALA A 25 -1.04 -0.99 13.67
N ASP A 26 -1.02 0.25 14.15
CA ASP A 26 -2.16 1.15 14.05
C ASP A 26 -1.88 2.21 12.98
N TRP A 27 -2.78 2.35 12.03
CA TRP A 27 -2.76 3.43 11.06
C TRP A 27 -3.54 4.63 11.59
N LEU A 28 -2.81 5.67 11.96
CA LEU A 28 -3.34 6.93 12.46
C LEU A 28 -3.71 7.82 11.27
N LEU A 29 -4.98 7.77 10.86
CA LEU A 29 -5.51 8.54 9.75
C LEU A 29 -5.48 10.04 10.06
N ASN A 30 -4.95 10.82 9.12
CA ASN A 30 -4.79 12.28 9.19
C ASN A 30 -3.93 12.83 10.34
N TYR A 31 -3.50 12.01 11.31
CA TYR A 31 -2.49 12.40 12.28
C TYR A 31 -1.13 12.57 11.59
N ARG A 32 -0.60 13.80 11.59
CA ARG A 32 0.60 14.22 10.81
C ARG A 32 0.53 13.85 9.32
N GLY A 33 -0.67 13.82 8.73
CA GLY A 33 -0.90 13.46 7.33
C GLY A 33 -0.98 11.94 7.08
N GLY A 34 -1.09 11.13 8.13
CA GLY A 34 -1.09 9.68 8.07
C GLY A 34 0.19 9.14 8.70
N SER A 35 0.07 8.51 9.86
CA SER A 35 1.21 7.93 10.59
C SER A 35 0.94 6.47 10.94
N PHE A 36 2.01 5.70 11.16
CA PHE A 36 1.90 4.35 11.66
C PHE A 36 2.46 4.29 13.08
N LEU A 37 1.66 3.77 13.99
CA LEU A 37 2.08 3.45 15.35
C LEU A 37 2.34 1.95 15.42
N ILE A 38 3.52 1.59 15.91
CA ILE A 38 3.95 0.20 16.03
C ILE A 38 4.57 0.05 17.40
N LYS A 39 4.27 -1.07 18.08
CA LYS A 39 4.96 -1.41 19.32
C LYS A 39 6.47 -1.46 19.07
N TRP A 40 7.25 -0.77 19.91
CA TRP A 40 8.69 -0.72 19.71
C TRP A 40 9.32 -2.11 19.80
N VAL A 41 10.05 -2.48 18.74
CA VAL A 41 10.87 -3.68 18.64
C VAL A 41 12.16 -3.29 17.93
N GLN A 42 13.31 -3.63 18.53
CA GLN A 42 14.63 -3.24 18.02
C GLN A 42 14.85 -3.64 16.55
N ASN A 43 14.29 -4.77 16.12
CA ASN A 43 14.38 -5.24 14.73
C ASN A 43 13.74 -4.25 13.74
N ILE A 44 12.54 -3.75 14.05
CA ILE A 44 11.83 -2.79 13.19
C ILE A 44 12.56 -1.44 13.18
N GLU A 45 13.08 -0.99 14.32
CA GLU A 45 13.89 0.22 14.39
C GLU A 45 15.13 0.12 13.48
N ASN A 46 15.83 -1.02 13.52
CA ASN A 46 16.99 -1.27 12.68
C ASN A 46 16.62 -1.26 11.19
N GLU A 47 15.47 -1.83 10.83
CA GLU A 47 14.95 -1.78 9.46
C GLU A 47 14.65 -0.35 9.01
N CYS A 48 14.06 0.48 9.87
CA CYS A 48 13.86 1.90 9.57
C CYS A 48 15.19 2.60 9.28
N LYS A 49 16.24 2.34 10.08
CA LYS A 49 17.59 2.89 9.85
C LYS A 49 18.18 2.41 8.52
N ILE A 50 18.14 1.11 8.26
CA ILE A 50 18.68 0.49 7.03
C ILE A 50 17.98 1.06 5.78
N ARG A 51 16.66 1.25 5.84
CA ARG A 51 15.85 1.75 4.73
C ARG A 51 15.76 3.28 4.68
N GLY A 52 16.38 3.97 5.64
CA GLY A 52 16.38 5.44 5.74
C GLY A 52 15.01 6.05 5.95
N VAL A 53 14.10 5.36 6.66
CA VAL A 53 12.75 5.82 6.98
C VAL A 53 12.80 6.62 8.28
N SER A 54 12.26 7.84 8.28
CA SER A 54 12.10 8.63 9.51
C SER A 54 11.15 7.94 10.49
N TYR A 55 11.53 7.89 11.77
CA TYR A 55 10.72 7.35 12.86
C TYR A 55 11.00 8.10 14.16
N GLU A 56 10.09 7.96 15.13
CA GLU A 56 10.22 8.50 16.47
C GLU A 56 9.90 7.38 17.47
N VAL A 57 10.71 7.25 18.52
CA VAL A 57 10.41 6.35 19.66
C VAL A 57 9.88 7.22 20.77
N ILE A 58 8.62 7.00 21.12
CA ILE A 58 7.88 7.79 22.10
C ILE A 58 7.46 6.91 23.27
N ALA A 59 7.27 7.52 24.44
CA ALA A 59 6.81 6.80 25.63
C ALA A 59 5.30 6.55 25.60
N ASP A 60 4.82 5.55 26.35
CA ASP A 60 3.39 5.18 26.40
C ASP A 60 2.49 6.36 26.80
N GLY A 61 2.96 7.26 27.66
CA GLY A 61 2.21 8.47 28.04
C GLY A 61 1.98 9.42 26.85
N GLU A 62 2.95 9.52 25.95
CA GLU A 62 2.82 10.32 24.73
C GLU A 62 1.93 9.63 23.69
N VAL A 63 2.01 8.30 23.56
CA VAL A 63 1.07 7.51 22.76
C VAL A 63 -0.37 7.77 23.21
N ASN A 64 -0.63 7.72 24.51
CA ASN A 64 -1.97 7.98 25.05
C ASN A 64 -2.46 9.40 24.72
N ASN A 65 -1.58 10.40 24.76
CA ASN A 65 -1.94 11.77 24.36
C ASN A 65 -2.31 11.86 22.87
N ILE A 66 -1.58 11.13 22.01
CA ILE A 66 -1.87 11.06 20.57
C ILE A 66 -3.23 10.38 20.35
N LEU A 67 -3.47 9.24 20.97
CA LEU A 67 -4.73 8.50 20.81
C LEU A 67 -5.93 9.29 21.36
N ASN A 68 -5.77 10.00 22.48
CA ASN A 68 -6.80 10.90 23.01
C ASN A 68 -7.10 12.08 22.06
N LYS A 69 -6.08 12.58 21.36
CA LYS A 69 -6.29 13.62 20.34
C LYS A 69 -7.05 13.07 19.13
N ILE A 70 -6.72 11.86 18.70
CA ILE A 70 -7.37 11.20 17.55
C ILE A 70 -8.83 10.88 17.85
N SER A 71 -9.16 10.54 19.10
CA SER A 71 -10.52 10.19 19.51
C SER A 71 -11.46 11.39 19.71
N ASP A 72 -10.96 12.62 19.60
CA ASP A 72 -11.79 13.81 19.69
C ASP A 72 -12.73 13.89 18.47
N PRO A 73 -14.07 13.84 18.67
CA PRO A 73 -15.02 13.88 17.56
C PRO A 73 -15.02 15.20 16.78
N GLN A 74 -14.35 16.25 17.27
CA GLN A 74 -14.21 17.53 16.58
C GLN A 74 -13.05 17.57 15.59
N VAL A 75 -12.14 16.58 15.60
CA VAL A 75 -11.03 16.50 14.65
C VAL A 75 -11.31 15.47 13.56
N ASN A 76 -10.82 15.73 12.34
CA ASN A 76 -10.90 14.78 11.24
C ASN A 76 -9.71 13.80 11.29
N MET A 77 -9.65 12.98 12.33
CA MET A 77 -8.65 11.92 12.53
C MET A 77 -9.35 10.62 12.92
N ASP A 78 -8.69 9.49 12.67
CA ASP A 78 -9.21 8.17 13.05
C ASP A 78 -8.04 7.18 13.20
N MET A 79 -8.31 6.01 13.77
CA MET A 79 -7.33 4.95 13.96
C MET A 79 -7.86 3.64 13.38
N VAL A 80 -7.11 3.07 12.43
CA VAL A 80 -7.41 1.76 11.85
C VAL A 80 -6.36 0.76 12.29
N LYS A 81 -6.79 -0.31 12.97
CA LYS A 81 -5.92 -1.40 13.37
C LYS A 81 -5.56 -2.29 12.19
N LEU A 82 -4.28 -2.61 12.03
CA LEU A 82 -3.73 -3.49 11.01
C LEU A 82 -3.19 -4.76 11.68
N GLU A 83 -3.74 -5.92 11.32
CA GLU A 83 -3.45 -7.18 12.03
C GLU A 83 -2.70 -8.20 11.16
N LYS A 84 -2.87 -8.14 9.84
CA LYS A 84 -2.33 -9.14 8.91
C LYS A 84 -1.79 -8.47 7.64
N ALA A 85 -0.63 -8.94 7.18
CA ALA A 85 -0.09 -8.58 5.87
C ALA A 85 -0.95 -9.21 4.76
N PRO A 86 -1.56 -8.41 3.86
CA PRO A 86 -2.39 -8.94 2.80
C PRO A 86 -1.57 -9.59 1.69
N LYS A 87 -2.09 -10.66 1.09
CA LYS A 87 -1.63 -11.15 -0.21
C LYS A 87 -2.21 -10.27 -1.31
N ILE A 88 -1.34 -9.63 -2.08
CA ILE A 88 -1.73 -8.64 -3.10
C ILE A 88 -1.54 -9.25 -4.48
N ALA A 89 -2.57 -9.14 -5.31
CA ALA A 89 -2.49 -9.36 -6.75
C ALA A 89 -2.64 -8.05 -7.51
N VAL A 90 -1.89 -7.90 -8.60
CA VAL A 90 -2.04 -6.83 -9.58
C VAL A 90 -2.51 -7.45 -10.88
N TYR A 91 -3.69 -7.06 -11.35
CA TYR A 91 -4.16 -7.45 -12.66
C TYR A 91 -3.45 -6.62 -13.73
N THR A 92 -2.63 -7.25 -14.56
CA THR A 92 -1.86 -6.55 -15.60
C THR A 92 -1.40 -7.52 -16.70
N PRO A 93 -1.41 -7.10 -17.99
CA PRO A 93 -0.88 -7.93 -19.06
C PRO A 93 0.64 -8.05 -18.98
N LYS A 94 1.19 -9.22 -19.35
CA LYS A 94 2.61 -9.56 -19.19
C LYS A 94 3.58 -8.66 -19.99
N ASN A 95 3.08 -7.91 -20.96
CA ASN A 95 3.86 -7.05 -21.86
C ASN A 95 3.82 -5.56 -21.49
N LYS A 96 3.21 -5.17 -20.36
CA LYS A 96 3.12 -3.78 -19.92
C LYS A 96 4.47 -3.26 -19.38
N LEU A 97 4.76 -1.98 -19.59
CA LEU A 97 6.03 -1.41 -19.13
C LEU A 97 5.93 -1.04 -17.64
N PRO A 98 7.02 -1.19 -16.85
CA PRO A 98 6.97 -1.04 -15.39
C PRO A 98 6.58 0.35 -14.86
N TRP A 99 6.62 1.39 -15.69
CA TRP A 99 6.26 2.76 -15.29
C TRP A 99 4.81 3.13 -15.63
N ASP A 100 4.08 2.24 -16.31
CA ASP A 100 2.69 2.48 -16.72
C ASP A 100 1.69 2.26 -15.57
N ASP A 101 2.14 1.77 -14.41
CA ASP A 101 1.29 1.58 -13.22
C ASP A 101 1.97 2.09 -11.95
N ALA A 102 1.51 3.25 -11.47
CA ALA A 102 2.01 3.89 -10.27
C ALA A 102 1.90 2.99 -9.02
N VAL A 103 0.90 2.11 -8.93
CA VAL A 103 0.76 1.20 -7.79
C VAL A 103 1.88 0.17 -7.78
N THR A 104 2.20 -0.43 -8.93
CA THR A 104 3.33 -1.38 -9.02
C THR A 104 4.66 -0.70 -8.71
N MET A 105 4.83 0.56 -9.12
CA MET A 105 6.02 1.36 -8.79
C MET A 105 6.15 1.60 -7.28
N VAL A 106 5.05 1.99 -6.62
CA VAL A 106 5.04 2.23 -5.17
C VAL A 106 5.25 0.94 -4.39
N LEU A 107 4.58 -0.16 -4.75
CA LEU A 107 4.77 -1.47 -4.12
C LEU A 107 6.23 -1.92 -4.24
N LYS A 108 6.83 -1.79 -5.42
CA LYS A 108 8.25 -2.11 -5.64
C LYS A 108 9.18 -1.21 -4.83
N TYR A 109 8.93 0.10 -4.81
CA TYR A 109 9.72 1.06 -4.06
C TYR A 109 9.66 0.80 -2.54
N ALA A 110 8.47 0.43 -2.04
CA ALA A 110 8.23 0.04 -0.66
C ALA A 110 8.69 -1.39 -0.34
N GLU A 111 9.12 -2.17 -1.33
CA GLU A 111 9.53 -3.58 -1.19
C GLU A 111 8.38 -4.47 -0.66
N ILE A 112 7.15 -4.19 -1.08
CA ILE A 112 5.96 -5.00 -0.78
C ILE A 112 5.77 -6.01 -1.93
N PRO A 113 5.75 -7.33 -1.65
CA PRO A 113 5.55 -8.34 -2.68
C PRO A 113 4.11 -8.33 -3.19
N TYR A 114 3.95 -8.59 -4.48
CA TYR A 114 2.68 -8.78 -5.14
C TYR A 114 2.85 -9.79 -6.29
N ASP A 115 1.77 -10.48 -6.63
CA ASP A 115 1.73 -11.36 -7.79
C ASP A 115 1.04 -10.64 -8.96
N MET A 116 1.52 -10.88 -10.18
CA MET A 116 0.85 -10.42 -11.39
C MET A 116 -0.11 -11.49 -11.87
N VAL A 117 -1.36 -11.12 -12.10
CA VAL A 117 -2.41 -12.02 -12.61
C VAL A 117 -3.03 -11.45 -13.88
N TYR A 118 -3.48 -12.31 -14.78
CA TYR A 118 -4.19 -11.89 -15.99
C TYR A 118 -5.35 -12.85 -16.32
N ASP A 119 -5.98 -12.68 -17.48
CA ASP A 119 -7.16 -13.43 -17.94
C ASP A 119 -7.09 -14.93 -17.63
N GLU A 120 -6.00 -15.60 -18.00
CA GLU A 120 -5.86 -17.05 -17.79
C GLU A 120 -5.92 -17.46 -16.31
N ASP A 121 -5.31 -16.66 -15.42
CA ASP A 121 -5.26 -16.94 -13.98
C ASP A 121 -6.64 -16.69 -13.34
N VAL A 122 -7.31 -15.62 -13.79
CA VAL A 122 -8.69 -15.30 -13.38
C VAL A 122 -9.64 -16.41 -13.81
N LEU A 123 -9.57 -16.86 -15.07
CA LEU A 123 -10.43 -17.92 -15.61
C LEU A 123 -10.16 -19.29 -14.96
N LYS A 124 -8.94 -19.54 -14.48
CA LYS A 124 -8.61 -20.72 -13.67
C LYS A 124 -9.17 -20.65 -12.24
N GLY A 125 -9.62 -19.47 -11.80
CA GLY A 125 -10.18 -19.26 -10.47
C GLY A 125 -9.14 -18.96 -9.40
N ASP A 126 -8.03 -18.31 -9.76
CA ASP A 126 -6.94 -18.04 -8.82
C ASP A 126 -7.18 -16.85 -7.89
N LEU A 127 -8.17 -16.00 -8.17
CA LEU A 127 -8.45 -14.79 -7.37
C LEU A 127 -8.67 -15.03 -5.87
N PRO A 128 -9.36 -16.09 -5.40
CA PRO A 128 -9.55 -16.35 -3.98
C PRO A 128 -8.25 -16.62 -3.19
N LYS A 129 -7.09 -16.75 -3.86
CA LYS A 129 -5.78 -16.88 -3.21
C LYS A 129 -5.29 -15.57 -2.60
N TYR A 130 -5.87 -14.43 -2.99
CA TYR A 130 -5.41 -13.09 -2.65
C TYR A 130 -6.42 -12.38 -1.74
N ASP A 131 -5.90 -11.56 -0.83
CA ASP A 131 -6.73 -10.71 0.03
C ASP A 131 -7.11 -9.42 -0.73
N TRP A 132 -6.23 -8.91 -1.60
CA TRP A 132 -6.40 -7.63 -2.31
C TRP A 132 -6.09 -7.79 -3.80
N LEU A 133 -6.88 -7.14 -4.65
CA LEU A 133 -6.70 -7.09 -6.10
C LEU A 133 -6.65 -5.63 -6.56
N HIS A 134 -5.53 -5.22 -7.16
CA HIS A 134 -5.40 -3.95 -7.85
C HIS A 134 -5.72 -4.12 -9.33
N LEU A 135 -6.54 -3.21 -9.87
CA LEU A 135 -6.92 -3.17 -11.28
C LEU A 135 -6.50 -1.81 -11.85
N HIS A 136 -5.64 -1.79 -12.87
CA HIS A 136 -5.30 -0.55 -13.53
C HIS A 136 -6.44 -0.09 -14.44
N HIS A 137 -6.97 1.12 -14.24
CA HIS A 137 -8.18 1.62 -14.92
C HIS A 137 -8.09 1.58 -16.46
N GLU A 138 -6.89 1.67 -17.03
CA GLU A 138 -6.71 1.58 -18.49
C GLU A 138 -6.99 0.18 -19.06
N ASP A 139 -6.90 -0.87 -18.25
CA ASP A 139 -7.15 -2.25 -18.67
C ASP A 139 -8.65 -2.50 -18.95
N PHE A 140 -9.54 -1.59 -18.51
CA PHE A 140 -10.99 -1.66 -18.73
C PHE A 140 -11.51 -0.79 -19.88
N THR A 141 -10.64 0.02 -20.48
CA THR A 141 -11.07 0.78 -21.65
C THR A 141 -11.10 -0.19 -22.83
N GLY A 142 -12.30 -0.62 -23.22
CA GLY A 142 -12.57 -1.33 -24.47
C GLY A 142 -12.22 -0.53 -25.72
N GLN A 143 -11.02 0.06 -25.76
CA GLN A 143 -10.49 0.87 -26.85
C GLN A 143 -10.34 0.05 -28.12
N TYR A 144 -10.15 -1.26 -28.02
CA TYR A 144 -10.24 -2.15 -29.19
C TYR A 144 -11.58 -1.99 -29.94
N GLY A 145 -12.69 -1.71 -29.24
CA GLY A 145 -14.00 -1.45 -29.86
C GLY A 145 -14.14 -0.04 -30.46
N ARG A 146 -13.41 0.97 -29.92
CA ARG A 146 -13.48 2.35 -30.42
C ARG A 146 -12.80 2.51 -31.78
N PHE A 147 -11.74 1.76 -32.05
CA PHE A 147 -11.08 1.78 -33.36
C PHE A 147 -11.73 0.82 -34.37
N TRP A 148 -12.39 -0.25 -33.91
CA TRP A 148 -13.08 -1.18 -34.82
C TRP A 148 -14.23 -0.50 -35.59
N SER A 149 -15.03 0.35 -34.93
CA SER A 149 -16.09 1.11 -35.60
C SER A 149 -15.56 2.08 -36.67
N GLY A 150 -14.36 2.64 -36.50
CA GLY A 150 -13.77 3.61 -37.42
C GLY A 150 -12.97 2.99 -38.57
N PHE A 151 -12.44 1.78 -38.38
CA PHE A 151 -11.57 1.10 -39.35
C PHE A 151 -12.19 -0.11 -40.04
N ARG A 152 -13.44 -0.48 -39.74
CA ARG A 152 -14.14 -1.62 -40.37
C ARG A 152 -14.26 -1.52 -41.91
N THR A 153 -14.10 -0.32 -42.46
CA THR A 153 -14.13 -0.05 -43.91
C THR A 153 -12.87 0.66 -44.40
N ALA A 154 -11.76 0.63 -43.64
CA ALA A 154 -10.49 1.13 -44.14
C ALA A 154 -10.01 0.22 -45.30
N PRO A 155 -9.65 0.79 -46.47
CA PRO A 155 -9.25 0.03 -47.65
C PRO A 155 -7.92 -0.70 -47.49
#